data_AF-A0A7K1DVI0-F1
#
_entry.id   AF-A0A7K1DVI0-F1
#
_cell.length_a   1.000
_cell.length_b   1.000
_cell.length_c   1.000
_cell.angle_alpha   90.00
_cell.angle_beta   90.00
_cell.angle_gamma   90.00
#
_symmetry.space_group_name_H-M   'P 1'
#
loop_
_entity.id
_entity.type
_entity.pdbx_description
1 polymer ?
#
loop_
_entity_poly.entity_id
_entity_poly.type
_entity_poly.pdbx_seq_one_letter_code
_entity_poly.pdbx_strand_id
1 'polypeptide(L)' 'FVKNTSGFSIGGVSPLGWANSPEITLLDVALDEHEVAWAAAGHPHSVYPTSFAELLRVTAATPMVVNLE' A
#
# COMPACT_ATOMS: atom_id res chain seq x y z
N PHE A 1 8.37 14.63 -7.03
CA PHE A 1 8.88 13.25 -6.86
C PHE A 1 7.71 12.26 -6.72
N VAL A 2 7.03 12.16 -5.57
CA VAL A 2 5.95 11.18 -5.32
C VAL A 2 4.90 11.13 -6.44
N LYS A 3 4.21 12.25 -6.73
CA LYS A 3 3.17 12.30 -7.77
C LYS A 3 3.66 11.93 -9.17
N ASN A 4 4.91 12.24 -9.49
CA ASN A 4 5.49 11.91 -10.79
C ASN A 4 5.75 10.39 -10.92
N THR A 5 6.12 9.73 -9.84
CA THR A 5 6.41 8.30 -9.83
C THR A 5 5.12 7.47 -9.72
N SER A 6 4.29 7.75 -8.71
CA SER A 6 3.09 6.96 -8.41
C SER A 6 1.86 7.37 -9.19
N GLY A 7 1.78 8.61 -9.68
CA GLY A 7 0.56 9.19 -10.23
C GLY A 7 -0.38 9.80 -9.17
N PHE A 8 -0.07 9.63 -7.88
CA PHE A 8 -0.92 10.09 -6.77
C PHE A 8 -0.30 11.24 -5.99
N SER A 9 -1.14 12.14 -5.49
CA SER A 9 -0.70 13.19 -4.56
C SER A 9 -0.35 12.60 -3.19
N ILE A 10 0.56 13.24 -2.47
CA ILE A 10 0.87 12.91 -1.06
C ILE A 10 -0.42 12.96 -0.24
N GLY A 11 -0.58 12.01 0.68
CA GLY A 11 -1.80 11.83 1.47
C GLY A 11 -2.87 10.95 0.81
N GLY A 12 -2.70 10.57 -0.45
CA GLY A 12 -3.63 9.69 -1.17
C GLY A 12 -2.94 8.64 -2.04
N VAL A 13 -1.70 8.27 -1.74
CA VAL A 13 -0.94 7.30 -2.53
C VAL A 13 -1.52 5.91 -2.34
N SER A 14 -2.25 5.42 -3.35
CA SER A 14 -2.81 4.06 -3.34
C SER A 14 -1.69 3.02 -3.38
N PRO A 15 -1.85 1.85 -2.72
CA PRO A 15 -0.91 0.73 -2.87
C PRO A 15 -1.00 0.07 -4.26
N LEU A 16 -1.99 0.46 -5.08
CA LEU A 16 -2.27 -0.09 -6.41
C LEU A 16 -2.37 1.00 -7.46
N GLY A 17 -2.15 0.62 -8.72
CA GLY A 17 -2.37 1.48 -9.87
C GLY A 17 -1.33 2.59 -10.03
N TRP A 18 -0.09 2.34 -9.60
CA TRP A 18 0.99 3.31 -9.79
C TRP A 18 1.28 3.51 -11.29
N ALA A 19 1.52 4.77 -11.68
CA ALA A 19 1.92 5.10 -13.04
C ALA A 19 3.25 4.41 -13.45
N ASN A 20 4.16 4.23 -12.48
CA ASN A 20 5.39 3.45 -12.64
C ASN A 20 5.51 2.47 -11.48
N SER A 21 5.70 1.19 -11.77
CA SER A 21 5.84 0.16 -10.74
C SER A 21 7.14 0.36 -9.94
N PRO A 22 7.10 0.30 -8.61
CA PRO A 22 8.31 0.28 -7.80
C PRO A 22 9.08 -1.03 -8.04
N GLU A 23 10.41 -0.98 -7.89
CA GLU A 23 11.26 -2.18 -7.97
C GLU A 23 11.04 -3.12 -6.78
N ILE A 24 10.76 -2.53 -5.61
CA ILE A 24 10.51 -3.25 -4.37
C ILE A 24 9.22 -2.73 -3.75
N THR A 25 8.32 -3.66 -3.43
CA THR A 25 7.13 -3.40 -2.61
C THR A 25 7.23 -4.29 -1.37
N LEU A 26 7.15 -3.67 -0.20
CA LEU A 26 7.16 -4.35 1.09
C LEU A 26 5.78 -4.23 1.73
N LEU A 27 5.31 -5.31 2.36
CA LEU A 27 4.09 -5.30 3.16
C LEU A 27 4.44 -5.66 4.59
N ASP A 28 4.12 -4.75 5.53
CA ASP A 28 4.39 -4.99 6.94
C ASP A 28 3.58 -6.18 7.46
N VAL A 29 4.26 -7.17 8.04
CA VAL A 29 3.59 -8.34 8.64
C VAL A 29 2.70 -7.97 9.81
N ALA A 30 2.92 -6.82 10.47
CA ALA A 30 2.05 -6.34 11.54
C ALA A 30 0.62 -6.06 11.05
N LEU A 31 0.40 -5.80 9.75
CA LEU A 31 -0.95 -5.60 9.21
C LEU A 31 -1.83 -6.86 9.27
N ASP A 32 -1.23 -8.06 9.39
CA ASP A 32 -1.98 -9.33 9.49
C ASP A 32 -2.70 -9.49 10.84
N GLU A 33 -2.34 -8.69 11.86
CA GLU A 33 -3.05 -8.65 13.15
C GLU A 33 -4.45 -8.02 13.05
N HIS A 34 -4.75 -7.36 11.93
CA HIS A 34 -6.02 -6.68 11.69
C HIS A 34 -6.84 -7.42 10.64
N GLU A 35 -8.11 -7.75 10.97
CA GLU A 35 -9.05 -8.33 10.01
C GLU A 35 -9.28 -7.40 8.80
N VAL A 36 -9.28 -6.08 9.04
CA VAL A 36 -9.48 -5.04 8.03
C VAL A 36 -8.38 -3.98 8.14
N ALA A 37 -7.71 -3.74 7.02
CA ALA A 37 -6.83 -2.59 6.80
C ALA A 37 -7.54 -1.57 5.89
N TRP A 38 -7.32 -0.27 6.14
CA TRP A 38 -7.85 0.81 5.31
C TRP A 38 -6.74 1.42 4.46
N ALA A 39 -6.76 1.14 3.16
CA ALA A 39 -5.76 1.62 2.21
C ALA A 39 -6.24 2.89 1.50
N ALA A 40 -5.31 3.79 1.16
CA ALA A 40 -5.62 4.98 0.34
C ALA A 40 -6.15 4.59 -1.05
N ALA A 41 -7.18 5.28 -1.52
CA ALA A 41 -7.87 5.00 -2.79
C ALA A 41 -7.47 5.93 -3.93
N GLY A 42 -6.29 6.57 -3.86
CA GLY A 42 -5.81 7.49 -4.90
C GLY A 42 -6.19 8.96 -4.71
N HIS A 43 -6.89 9.30 -3.62
CA HIS A 43 -7.33 10.66 -3.30
C HIS A 43 -7.20 10.94 -1.79
N PRO A 44 -6.84 12.16 -1.33
CA PRO A 44 -6.61 12.47 0.09
C PRO A 44 -7.81 12.26 1.03
N HIS A 45 -9.02 12.13 0.47
CA HIS A 45 -10.27 11.95 1.21
C HIS A 45 -10.97 10.62 0.89
N SER A 46 -10.22 9.63 0.39
CA SER A 46 -10.81 8.35 -0.02
C SER A 46 -9.90 7.19 0.37
N VAL A 47 -10.52 6.21 1.04
CA VAL A 47 -9.90 4.95 1.45
C VAL A 47 -10.82 3.80 1.09
N TYR A 48 -10.28 2.59 1.01
CA TYR A 48 -11.05 1.36 0.83
C TYR A 48 -10.64 0.30 1.84
N PRO A 49 -11.57 -0.55 2.30
CA PRO A 49 -11.25 -1.66 3.18
C PRO A 49 -10.60 -2.80 2.37
N THR A 50 -9.62 -3.45 2.96
CA THR A 50 -8.93 -4.61 2.39
C THR A 50 -8.35 -5.46 3.53
N SER A 51 -7.69 -6.57 3.22
CA SER A 51 -7.01 -7.42 4.21
C SER A 51 -5.54 -7.58 3.85
N PHE A 52 -4.72 -8.04 4.82
CA PHE A 52 -3.32 -8.37 4.56
C PHE A 52 -3.18 -9.39 3.40
N ALA A 53 -3.97 -10.46 3.44
CA ALA A 53 -3.97 -11.49 2.39
C ALA A 53 -4.39 -10.93 1.01
N GLU A 54 -5.36 -10.01 0.98
CA GLU A 54 -5.75 -9.36 -0.26
C GLU A 54 -4.63 -8.47 -0.80
N LEU A 55 -4.09 -7.57 0.03
CA LEU A 55 -2.98 -6.69 -0.33
C LEU A 55 -1.79 -7.47 -0.87
N LEU A 56 -1.41 -8.57 -0.20
CA LEU A 56 -0.33 -9.44 -0.64
C LEU A 56 -0.58 -9.99 -2.05
N ARG A 57 -1.81 -10.49 -2.31
CA ARG A 57 -2.21 -11.03 -3.60
C ARG A 57 -2.21 -9.97 -4.71
N VAL A 58 -2.67 -8.75 -4.44
CA VAL A 58 -2.85 -7.72 -5.49
C VAL A 58 -1.63 -6.84 -5.73
N THR A 59 -0.72 -6.74 -4.76
CA THR A 59 0.51 -5.93 -4.87
C THR A 59 1.74 -6.73 -5.27
N ALA A 60 1.70 -8.06 -5.12
CA ALA A 60 2.88 -8.94 -5.18
C ALA A 60 4.02 -8.48 -4.24
N ALA A 61 3.67 -7.81 -3.13
CA ALA A 61 4.63 -7.33 -2.15
C ALA A 61 5.37 -8.49 -1.46
N THR A 62 6.56 -8.19 -0.94
CA THR A 62 7.28 -9.10 -0.05
C THR A 62 6.86 -8.81 1.40
N PRO A 63 6.30 -9.78 2.14
CA PRO A 63 6.03 -9.64 3.57
C PRO A 63 7.33 -9.42 4.34
N MET A 64 7.39 -8.40 5.19
CA MET A 64 8.58 -8.09 5.97
C MET A 64 8.22 -7.33 7.25
N VAL A 65 8.96 -7.57 8.33
CA VAL A 65 8.98 -6.69 9.51
C VAL A 65 9.72 -5.40 9.10
N VAL A 66 9.02 -4.26 9.03
CA VAL A 66 9.58 -2.97 8.56
C VAL A 66 9.92 -2.00 9.70
N ASN A 67 9.43 -2.25 10.90
CA ASN A 67 9.78 -1.53 12.10
C ASN A 67 11.17 -1.96 12.63
N LEU A 68 11.91 -0.97 13.13
CA LEU A 68 13.13 -1.18 13.90
C LEU A 68 12.72 -1.26 15.37
N GLU A 69 12.59 -2.47 15.91
CA GLU A 69 12.77 -2.69 17.35
C GLU A 69 14.27 -2.78 17.66
#